data_AF-A0A963PWJ5-F1
#
_entry.id   AF-A0A963PWJ5-F1
#
_cell.length_a   1.000
_cell.length_b   1.000
_cell.length_c   1.000
_cell.angle_alpha   90.00
_cell.angle_beta   90.00
_cell.angle_gamma   90.00
#
_symmetry.space_group_name_H-M   'P 1'
#
loop_
_entity.id
_entity.type
_entity.pdbx_description
1 polymer ?
#
loop_
_entity_poly.entity_id
_entity_poly.type
_entity_poly.pdbx_seq_one_letter_code
_entity_poly.pdbx_strand_id
1 'polypeptide(L)' 'MLISPRHGRRLFAFAVIADSHLEPETPGVPAPRSNLRNRSVVDWLRTRAPRFVLHLGDIV' A
#
# COMPACT_ATOMS: atom_id res chain seq x y z
N MET A 1 13.79 -20.14 -33.14
CA MET A 1 12.82 -19.02 -33.18
C MET A 1 12.50 -18.63 -31.75
N LEU A 2 13.19 -17.63 -31.20
CA LEU A 2 12.95 -17.14 -29.84
C LEU A 2 11.91 -16.03 -29.93
N ILE A 3 10.72 -16.27 -29.39
CA ILE A 3 9.67 -15.27 -29.27
C ILE A 3 10.11 -14.30 -28.18
N SER A 4 10.72 -13.18 -28.56
CA SER A 4 11.02 -12.09 -27.63
C SER A 4 9.68 -11.48 -27.20
N PRO A 5 9.30 -11.50 -25.92
CA PRO A 5 8.04 -10.94 -25.51
C PRO A 5 8.16 -9.42 -25.63
N ARG A 6 7.43 -8.84 -26.58
CA ARG A 6 7.31 -7.39 -26.77
C ARG A 6 6.51 -6.78 -25.62
N HIS A 7 7.08 -6.78 -24.41
CA HIS A 7 6.51 -6.02 -23.31
C HIS A 7 6.76 -4.54 -23.59
N GLY A 8 5.68 -3.78 -23.78
CA GLY A 8 5.74 -2.34 -23.88
C GLY A 8 6.48 -1.73 -22.68
N ARG A 9 7.06 -0.54 -22.88
CA ARG A 9 7.80 0.16 -21.82
C ARG A 9 6.87 0.46 -20.65
N ARG A 10 7.21 0.00 -19.44
CA ARG A 10 6.47 0.33 -18.21
C ARG A 10 6.57 1.84 -17.99
N LEU A 11 5.43 2.53 -17.98
CA LEU A 11 5.36 4.00 -17.86
C LEU A 11 5.50 4.46 -16.41
N PHE A 12 4.82 3.78 -15.48
CA PHE A 12 4.94 4.00 -14.04
C PHE A 12 4.37 2.80 -13.28
N ALA A 13 4.68 2.71 -11.98
CA ALA A 13 4.02 1.82 -11.03
C ALA A 13 3.19 2.65 -10.06
N PHE A 14 2.05 2.11 -9.63
CA PHE A 14 1.20 2.69 -8.61
C PHE A 14 0.72 1.56 -7.68
N ALA A 15 0.24 1.91 -6.50
CA ALA A 15 -0.33 0.95 -5.56
C ALA A 15 -1.83 1.21 -5.35
N VAL A 16 -2.56 0.14 -5.04
CA VAL A 16 -3.98 0.18 -4.67
C VAL A 16 -4.12 -0.42 -3.28
N ILE A 17 -4.83 0.27 -2.39
CA ILE A 17 -5.09 -0.15 -1.01
C ILE A 17 -6.59 0.06 -0.71
N ALA A 18 -7.15 -0.72 0.19
CA ALA A 18 -8.53 -0.59 0.68
C ALA A 18 -8.60 -1.12 2.12
N ASP A 19 -9.74 -0.92 2.78
CA ASP A 19 -10.12 -1.62 4.02
C ASP A 19 -9.08 -1.44 5.14
N SER A 20 -8.64 -0.21 5.31
CA SER A 20 -7.68 0.15 6.35
C SER A 20 -8.31 0.01 7.74
N HIS A 21 -9.59 0.38 7.91
CA HIS A 21 -10.33 0.35 9.18
C HIS A 21 -9.49 0.89 10.34
N LEU A 22 -8.99 2.12 10.21
CA LEU A 22 -8.14 2.75 11.21
C LEU A 22 -8.93 3.02 12.48
N GLU A 23 -8.36 2.58 13.59
CA GLU A 23 -8.96 2.76 14.90
C GLU A 23 -8.24 3.89 15.67
N PRO A 24 -8.94 4.61 16.57
CA PRO A 24 -8.32 5.62 17.41
C PRO A 24 -7.22 5.02 18.30
N GLU A 25 -6.07 5.69 18.36
CA GLU A 25 -4.98 5.31 19.28
C GLU A 25 -5.03 6.14 20.56
N THR A 26 -4.86 5.46 21.70
CA THR A 26 -4.78 6.10 23.01
C THR A 26 -3.32 6.13 23.48
N PRO A 27 -2.78 7.28 23.92
CA PRO A 27 -1.41 7.36 24.43
C PRO A 27 -1.15 6.35 25.54
N GLY A 28 0.00 5.67 25.48
CA GLY A 28 0.40 4.66 26.46
C GLY A 28 -0.30 3.29 26.30
N VAL A 29 -1.25 3.17 25.37
CA VAL A 29 -1.90 1.89 25.04
C VAL A 29 -1.29 1.33 23.75
N PRO A 30 -1.09 0.00 23.63
CA PRO A 30 -0.69 -0.60 22.37
C PRO A 30 -1.62 -0.24 21.23
N ALA A 31 -1.05 0.03 20.05
CA ALA A 31 -1.84 0.38 18.88
C ALA A 31 -2.75 -0.79 18.44
N PRO A 32 -3.96 -0.50 17.92
CA PRO A 32 -4.84 -1.51 17.34
C PRO A 32 -4.14 -2.32 16.23
N ARG A 33 -4.51 -3.59 16.10
CA ARG A 33 -3.90 -4.50 15.11
C ARG A 33 -4.09 -4.01 13.68
N SER A 34 -5.24 -3.42 13.38
CA SER A 34 -5.56 -2.76 12.11
C SER A 34 -4.52 -1.67 11.77
N ASN A 35 -4.23 -0.77 12.71
CA ASN A 35 -3.24 0.28 12.55
C ASN A 35 -1.82 -0.26 12.37
N LEU A 36 -1.44 -1.29 13.13
CA LEU A 36 -0.14 -1.95 12.97
C LEU A 36 0.02 -2.57 11.59
N ARG A 37 -1.03 -3.24 11.08
CA ARG A 37 -1.06 -3.79 9.72
C ARG A 37 -0.88 -2.68 8.68
N ASN A 38 -1.61 -1.57 8.81
CA ASN A 38 -1.50 -0.44 7.88
C ASN A 38 -0.11 0.19 7.90
N ARG A 39 0.54 0.31 9.06
CA ARG A 39 1.94 0.77 9.14
C ARG A 39 2.88 -0.14 8.34
N SER A 40 2.74 -1.45 8.47
CA SER A 40 3.54 -2.40 7.67
C SER A 40 3.31 -2.25 6.17
N VAL A 41 2.08 -1.99 5.73
CA VAL A 41 1.77 -1.71 4.31
C VAL A 41 2.44 -0.41 3.86
N VAL A 42 2.35 0.67 4.65
CA VAL A 42 2.98 1.95 4.35
C VAL A 42 4.50 1.80 4.25
N ASP A 43 5.14 1.11 5.19
CA ASP A 43 6.58 0.89 5.18
C ASP A 43 7.01 0.04 3.98
N TRP A 44 6.24 -0.99 3.64
CA TRP A 44 6.48 -1.78 2.43
C TRP A 44 6.38 -0.93 1.16
N LEU A 45 5.36 -0.07 1.05
CA LEU A 45 5.18 0.81 -0.11
C LEU A 45 6.29 1.86 -0.25
N ARG A 46 6.82 2.38 0.86
CA ARG A 46 7.97 3.30 0.84
C ARG A 46 9.17 2.69 0.12
N THR A 47 9.45 1.41 0.34
CA THR A 47 10.56 0.72 -0.35
C THR A 47 10.31 0.49 -1.85
N ARG A 48 9.05 0.47 -2.27
CA ARG A 48 8.63 0.24 -3.67
C ARG A 48 8.50 1.52 -4.48
N ALA A 49 8.46 2.67 -3.81
CA ALA A 49 8.37 4.00 -4.42
C ALA A 49 7.32 4.07 -5.58
N PRO A 50 6.05 3.67 -5.35
CA PRO A 50 5.01 3.86 -6.35
C PRO A 50 4.85 5.36 -6.63
N ARG A 51 4.51 5.72 -7.88
CA ARG A 51 4.34 7.13 -8.27
C ARG A 51 3.16 7.78 -7.58
N PHE A 52 2.12 7.00 -7.29
CA PHE A 52 0.98 7.38 -6.47
C PHE A 52 0.34 6.13 -5.85
N VAL A 53 -0.53 6.37 -4.87
CA VAL A 53 -1.33 5.36 -4.20
C VAL A 53 -2.81 5.72 -4.38
N LEU A 54 -3.62 4.76 -4.80
CA LEU A 54 -5.06 4.89 -4.84
C LEU A 54 -5.65 4.11 -3.66
N HIS A 55 -6.34 4.81 -2.75
CA HIS A 55 -7.06 4.17 -1.65
C HIS A 55 -8.55 4.09 -2.00
N LEU A 56 -9.15 2.90 -1.95
CA LEU A 56 -10.48 2.65 -2.52
C LEU A 56 -11.67 2.77 -1.55
N GLY A 57 -11.44 2.91 -0.24
CA GLY A 57 -12.51 3.07 0.74
C GLY A 57 -12.12 2.53 2.10
N ASP A 58 -13.04 2.64 3.06
CA ASP A 58 -12.95 2.06 4.41
C ASP A 58 -11.63 2.42 5.13
N ILE A 59 -11.35 3.73 5.16
CA ILE A 59 -10.14 4.26 5.81
C ILE A 59 -10.27 4.22 7.33
N VAL A 60 -11.43 4.61 7.87
CA VAL A 60 -11.74 4.77 9.30
C VAL A 60 -13.01 4.00 9.61
#